data_AF-A0A1Q8A771-F1
#
_entry.id   AF-A0A1Q8A771-F1
#
_cell.length_a   1.000
_cell.length_b   1.000
_cell.length_c   1.000
_cell.angle_alpha   90.00
_cell.angle_beta   90.00
_cell.angle_gamma   90.00
#
_symmetry.space_group_name_H-M   'P 1'
#
loop_
_entity.id
_entity.type
_entity.pdbx_description
1 polymer ?
#
loop_
_entity_poly.entity_id
_entity_poly.type
_entity_poly.pdbx_seq_one_letter_code
_entity_poly.pdbx_strand_id
1 'polypeptide(L)'
;MTRGSGSDANPLDGCRIYVGIELRDGRVAWLDARVNQPIAQQPVPAVSSVIVRSGRISGCETARRAVAALSGLAVHRSADEAAQISATDLLRTLEAQAHVDPASERCILTAIGALRSALIDAHVTALAEATVERKKLTIR
;
A
#
# COMPACT_ATOMS: atom_id res chain seq x y z
N MET A 1 11.63 -17.94 -1.03
CA MET A 1 10.82 -16.78 -1.46
C MET A 1 9.49 -16.90 -0.76
N THR A 2 9.00 -15.83 -0.14
CA THR A 2 7.73 -15.84 0.59
C THR A 2 6.83 -14.76 0.05
N ARG A 3 5.54 -15.05 -0.11
CA ARG A 3 4.54 -14.09 -0.62
C ARG A 3 3.67 -13.60 0.53
N GLY A 4 3.19 -12.38 0.40
CA GLY A 4 2.20 -11.83 1.31
C GLY A 4 1.20 -10.96 0.58
N SER A 5 0.00 -10.88 1.11
CA SER A 5 -1.07 -10.03 0.60
C SER A 5 -1.76 -9.30 1.74
N GLY A 6 -2.15 -8.06 1.50
CA GLY A 6 -2.74 -7.20 2.50
C GLY A 6 -3.75 -6.26 1.89
N SER A 7 -4.70 -5.82 2.70
CA SER A 7 -5.60 -4.75 2.31
C SER A 7 -5.96 -3.89 3.51
N ASP A 8 -6.26 -2.63 3.24
CA ASP A 8 -6.81 -1.71 4.23
C ASP A 8 -7.87 -0.83 3.57
N ALA A 9 -8.77 -0.28 4.38
CA ALA A 9 -9.87 0.54 3.90
C ALA A 9 -9.94 1.86 4.67
N ASN A 10 -10.06 2.95 3.92
CA ASN A 10 -10.38 4.25 4.49
C ASN A 10 -11.81 4.19 5.08
N PRO A 11 -11.98 4.31 6.41
CA PRO A 11 -13.29 4.15 7.03
C PRO A 11 -14.30 5.24 6.66
N LEU A 12 -13.82 6.39 6.14
CA LEU A 12 -14.68 7.53 5.83
C LEU A 12 -15.43 7.38 4.50
N ASP A 13 -14.81 6.78 3.49
CA ASP A 13 -15.38 6.65 2.14
C ASP A 13 -15.42 5.20 1.62
N GLY A 14 -14.90 4.24 2.40
CA GLY A 14 -14.86 2.83 2.04
C GLY A 14 -13.86 2.50 0.93
N CYS A 15 -13.02 3.45 0.51
CA CYS A 15 -11.96 3.19 -0.46
C CYS A 15 -10.98 2.15 0.10
N ARG A 16 -10.79 1.04 -0.64
CA ARG A 16 -9.95 -0.07 -0.21
C ARG A 16 -8.72 -0.19 -1.07
N ILE A 17 -7.56 -0.32 -0.45
CA ILE A 17 -6.28 -0.55 -1.13
C ILE A 17 -5.87 -2.00 -0.87
N TYR A 18 -5.40 -2.67 -1.92
CA TYR A 18 -4.82 -4.01 -1.85
C TYR A 18 -3.34 -3.92 -2.24
N VAL A 19 -2.49 -4.64 -1.52
CA VAL A 19 -1.06 -4.75 -1.78
C VAL A 19 -0.69 -6.24 -1.78
N GLY A 20 0.04 -6.68 -2.80
CA GLY A 20 0.74 -7.95 -2.81
C GLY A 20 2.24 -7.72 -2.84
N ILE A 21 2.99 -8.60 -2.17
CA ILE A 21 4.45 -8.54 -2.13
C ILE A 21 5.07 -9.92 -2.34
N GLU A 22 6.28 -9.90 -2.88
CA GLU A 22 7.18 -11.06 -2.85
C GLU A 22 8.46 -10.69 -2.09
N LEU A 23 8.80 -11.50 -1.09
CA LEU A 23 10.05 -11.41 -0.35
C LEU A 23 11.07 -12.42 -0.89
N ARG A 24 12.26 -11.93 -1.21
CA ARG A 24 13.44 -12.73 -1.56
C ARG A 24 14.57 -12.36 -0.61
N ASP A 25 15.11 -13.34 0.11
CA ASP A 25 16.20 -13.17 1.05
C ASP A 25 15.92 -12.06 2.10
N GLY A 26 14.67 -12.00 2.58
CA GLY A 26 14.21 -11.01 3.56
C GLY A 26 13.94 -9.61 2.99
N ARG A 27 14.08 -9.40 1.68
CA ARG A 27 13.88 -8.12 1.00
C ARG A 27 12.67 -8.14 0.07
N VAL A 28 12.02 -7.01 -0.10
CA VAL A 28 10.93 -6.83 -1.06
C VAL A 28 11.51 -6.91 -2.48
N ALA A 29 11.26 -8.02 -3.16
CA ALA A 29 11.67 -8.23 -4.55
C ALA A 29 10.66 -7.68 -5.54
N TRP A 30 9.38 -7.72 -5.15
CA TRP A 30 8.28 -7.25 -5.98
C TRP A 30 7.13 -6.75 -5.10
N LEU A 31 6.40 -5.76 -5.61
CA LEU A 31 5.20 -5.21 -4.99
C LEU A 31 4.21 -4.84 -6.10
N ASP A 32 2.98 -5.32 -5.99
CA ASP A 32 1.84 -4.74 -6.69
C ASP A 32 0.88 -4.10 -5.70
N ALA A 33 0.18 -3.08 -6.17
CA ALA A 33 -0.85 -2.44 -5.37
C ALA A 33 -1.96 -1.91 -6.27
N ARG A 34 -3.20 -1.97 -5.79
CA ARG A 34 -4.39 -1.50 -6.50
C ARG A 34 -5.39 -0.87 -5.57
N VAL A 35 -6.14 0.10 -6.10
CA VAL A 35 -7.25 0.77 -5.42
C VAL A 35 -8.55 0.17 -5.92
N ASN A 36 -9.44 -0.24 -5.00
CA ASN A 36 -10.81 -0.59 -5.29
C ASN A 36 -11.74 0.42 -4.60
N GLN A 37 -12.67 1.00 -5.37
CA GLN A 37 -13.71 1.86 -4.83
C GLN A 37 -15.02 1.07 -4.76
N PRO A 38 -15.82 1.20 -3.67
CA PRO A 38 -17.20 0.74 -3.72
C PRO A 38 -17.93 1.49 -4.83
N ILE A 39 -18.68 0.76 -5.67
CA ILE A 39 -19.46 1.29 -6.81
C ILE A 39 -20.52 2.34 -6.37
N ALA A 40 -20.82 2.42 -5.08
CA ALA A 40 -21.85 3.29 -4.52
C ALA A 40 -21.29 4.50 -3.76
N GLN A 41 -20.75 5.47 -4.51
CA GLN A 41 -20.96 6.89 -4.20
C GLN A 41 -21.28 7.59 -5.53
N GLN A 42 -22.57 7.86 -5.75
CA GLN A 42 -23.07 8.62 -6.89
C GLN A 42 -22.31 9.94 -7.06
N PRO A 43 -22.24 10.48 -8.30
CA PRO A 43 -21.43 11.63 -8.61
C PRO A 43 -21.98 12.85 -7.88
N VAL A 44 -21.17 13.43 -7.01
CA VAL A 44 -21.29 14.87 -6.70
C VAL A 44 -21.27 15.59 -8.05
N PRO A 45 -22.22 16.49 -8.35
CA PRO A 45 -22.39 17.03 -9.70
C PRO A 45 -21.07 17.56 -10.23
N ALA A 46 -20.75 17.14 -11.45
CA ALA A 46 -19.60 17.59 -12.20
C ALA A 46 -19.61 19.12 -12.27
N VAL A 47 -18.76 19.75 -11.46
CA VAL A 47 -18.24 21.06 -11.82
C VAL A 47 -17.33 20.80 -13.01
N SER A 48 -17.93 20.94 -14.18
CA SER A 48 -17.29 20.85 -15.49
C SER A 48 -16.08 21.78 -15.53
N SER A 49 -15.03 21.26 -16.15
CA SER A 49 -13.97 21.99 -16.83
C SER A 49 -13.23 23.05 -16.02
N VAL A 50 -12.25 22.61 -15.25
CA VAL A 50 -10.98 23.34 -15.21
C VAL A 50 -9.89 22.30 -15.43
N ILE A 51 -9.09 22.49 -16.50
CA ILE A 51 -7.72 21.98 -16.52
C ILE A 51 -7.05 22.66 -15.34
N VAL A 52 -7.08 22.04 -14.16
CA VAL A 52 -6.49 22.63 -12.98
C VAL A 52 -4.99 22.40 -13.06
N ARG A 53 -4.34 23.36 -13.70
CA ARG A 53 -2.94 23.74 -13.53
C ARG A 53 -2.60 24.18 -12.09
N SER A 54 -3.42 23.86 -11.08
CA SER A 54 -2.92 23.79 -9.71
C SER A 54 -2.27 22.43 -9.60
N GLY A 55 -0.98 22.33 -9.34
CA GLY A 55 -0.39 21.06 -8.93
C GLY A 55 -0.92 20.65 -7.56
N ARG A 56 -2.22 20.35 -7.41
CA ARG A 56 -2.87 19.88 -6.18
C ARG A 56 -3.64 18.60 -6.48
N ILE A 57 -3.49 17.59 -5.61
CA ILE A 57 -4.20 16.31 -5.70
C ILE A 57 -4.99 16.02 -4.42
N SER A 58 -6.12 15.31 -4.54
CA SER A 58 -6.95 14.94 -3.40
C SER A 58 -7.67 13.59 -3.59
N GLY A 59 -8.19 13.05 -2.49
CA GLY A 59 -9.09 11.89 -2.49
C GLY A 59 -8.52 10.66 -3.20
N CYS A 60 -9.28 10.08 -4.13
CA CYS A 60 -8.89 8.87 -4.84
C CYS A 60 -7.64 9.06 -5.71
N GLU A 61 -7.37 10.27 -6.19
CA GLU A 61 -6.15 10.53 -6.94
C GLU A 61 -4.92 10.42 -6.03
N THR A 62 -5.01 10.95 -4.80
CA THR A 62 -3.98 10.74 -3.77
C THR A 62 -3.77 9.26 -3.47
N ALA A 63 -4.84 8.46 -3.35
CA ALA A 63 -4.74 7.02 -3.14
C ALA A 63 -4.00 6.31 -4.29
N ARG A 64 -4.37 6.61 -5.55
CA ARG A 64 -3.71 6.02 -6.73
C ARG A 64 -2.23 6.37 -6.80
N ARG A 65 -1.87 7.62 -6.52
CA ARG A 65 -0.46 8.06 -6.52
C ARG A 65 0.34 7.49 -5.35
N ALA A 66 -0.27 7.37 -4.17
CA ALA A 66 0.36 6.70 -3.03
C ALA A 66 0.69 5.25 -3.35
N VAL A 67 -0.26 4.51 -3.92
CA VAL A 67 -0.09 3.12 -4.38
C VAL A 67 1.02 3.00 -5.42
N ALA A 68 1.06 3.91 -6.42
CA ALA A 68 2.12 3.92 -7.41
C ALA A 68 3.51 4.22 -6.81
N ALA A 69 3.58 5.09 -5.81
CA ALA A 69 4.81 5.44 -5.12
C ALA A 69 5.34 4.31 -4.20
N LEU A 70 4.47 3.46 -3.65
CA LEU A 70 4.85 2.38 -2.73
C LEU A 70 5.91 1.45 -3.32
N SER A 71 5.80 1.08 -4.59
CA SER A 71 6.79 0.19 -5.22
C SER A 71 8.19 0.83 -5.22
N GLY A 72 8.30 2.12 -5.53
CA GLY A 72 9.59 2.82 -5.55
C GLY A 72 10.20 2.98 -4.16
N LEU A 73 9.38 3.06 -3.11
CA LEU A 73 9.85 3.17 -1.73
C LEU A 73 10.21 1.82 -1.11
N ALA A 74 9.46 0.75 -1.42
CA ALA A 74 9.57 -0.53 -0.73
C ALA A 74 10.53 -1.52 -1.40
N VAL A 75 10.60 -1.55 -2.73
CA VAL A 75 11.42 -2.55 -3.43
C VAL A 75 12.90 -2.40 -3.06
N HIS A 76 13.58 -3.53 -2.90
CA HIS A 76 14.96 -3.71 -2.41
C HIS A 76 15.20 -3.43 -0.92
N ARG A 77 14.24 -2.83 -0.20
CA ARG A 77 14.30 -2.73 1.25
C ARG A 77 14.08 -4.09 1.90
N SER A 78 14.67 -4.29 3.07
CA SER A 78 14.29 -5.40 3.96
C SER A 78 12.83 -5.26 4.39
N ALA A 79 12.22 -6.35 4.84
CA ALA A 79 10.85 -6.33 5.37
C ALA A 79 10.69 -5.32 6.52
N ASP A 80 11.69 -5.21 7.40
CA ASP A 80 11.69 -4.26 8.52
C ASP A 80 11.77 -2.82 8.04
N GLU A 81 12.69 -2.50 7.12
CA GLU A 81 12.82 -1.16 6.54
C GLU A 81 11.57 -0.75 5.73
N ALA A 82 10.92 -1.71 5.06
CA ALA A 82 9.67 -1.47 4.35
C ALA A 82 8.50 -1.22 5.33
N ALA A 83 8.46 -1.90 6.47
CA ALA A 83 7.45 -1.67 7.51
C ALA A 83 7.54 -0.27 8.15
N GLN A 84 8.74 0.33 8.13
CA GLN A 84 9.00 1.68 8.61
C GLN A 84 8.66 2.79 7.61
N ILE A 85 8.22 2.47 6.38
CA ILE A 85 7.74 3.49 5.44
C ILE A 85 6.59 4.29 6.10
N SER A 86 6.80 5.59 6.20
CA SER A 86 5.91 6.50 6.92
C SER A 86 4.99 7.29 6.00
N ALA A 87 3.96 7.91 6.58
CA ALA A 87 3.09 8.85 5.84
C ALA A 87 3.90 10.01 5.27
N THR A 88 4.91 10.48 6.01
CA THR A 88 5.84 11.53 5.58
C THR A 88 6.65 11.14 4.35
N ASP A 89 7.10 9.87 4.24
CA ASP A 89 7.88 9.42 3.08
C ASP A 89 7.03 9.41 1.80
N LEU A 90 5.80 8.93 1.90
CA LEU A 90 4.84 8.99 0.81
C LEU A 90 4.46 10.43 0.49
N LEU A 91 4.10 11.24 1.49
CA LEU A 91 3.73 12.64 1.30
C LEU A 91 4.86 13.40 0.58
N ARG A 92 6.11 13.26 1.01
CA ARG A 92 7.29 13.85 0.35
C ARG A 92 7.40 13.41 -1.11
N THR A 93 7.15 12.13 -1.39
CA THR A 93 7.18 11.59 -2.76
C THR A 93 6.07 12.19 -3.64
N LEU A 94 4.87 12.35 -3.09
CA LEU A 94 3.73 12.91 -3.80
C LEU A 94 3.88 14.43 -4.02
N GLU A 95 4.33 15.15 -2.99
CA GLU A 95 4.52 16.61 -3.02
C GLU A 95 5.64 17.06 -3.97
N ALA A 96 6.59 16.18 -4.29
CA ALA A 96 7.55 16.44 -5.35
C ALA A 96 6.89 16.62 -6.74
N GLN A 97 5.63 16.16 -6.92
CA GLN A 97 4.89 16.23 -8.17
C GLN A 97 3.67 17.15 -8.09
N ALA A 98 2.97 17.13 -6.95
CA ALA A 98 1.77 17.93 -6.71
C ALA A 98 1.52 18.06 -5.20
N HIS A 99 1.13 19.25 -4.75
CA HIS A 99 0.69 19.50 -3.39
C HIS A 99 -0.50 18.62 -3.01
N VAL A 100 -0.42 17.96 -1.86
CA VAL A 100 -1.49 17.05 -1.41
C VAL A 100 -2.45 17.83 -0.52
N ASP A 101 -3.75 17.71 -0.76
CA ASP A 101 -4.76 18.22 0.17
C ASP A 101 -4.61 17.52 1.54
N PRO A 102 -4.44 18.25 2.65
CA PRO A 102 -4.31 17.66 3.99
C PRO A 102 -5.42 16.68 4.36
N ALA A 103 -6.66 16.91 3.89
CA ALA A 103 -7.78 15.98 4.13
C ALA A 103 -7.57 14.60 3.49
N SER A 104 -6.61 14.48 2.58
CA SER A 104 -6.26 13.25 1.85
C SER A 104 -5.14 12.44 2.51
N GLU A 105 -4.60 12.86 3.66
CA GLU A 105 -3.61 12.07 4.41
C GLU A 105 -4.12 10.66 4.73
N ARG A 106 -5.43 10.52 5.00
CA ARG A 106 -6.10 9.23 5.19
C ARG A 106 -5.90 8.24 4.02
N CYS A 107 -5.81 8.73 2.78
CA CYS A 107 -5.56 7.91 1.61
C CYS A 107 -4.13 7.33 1.63
N ILE A 108 -3.16 8.13 2.10
CA ILE A 108 -1.76 7.71 2.27
C ILE A 108 -1.67 6.66 3.40
N LEU A 109 -2.34 6.90 4.52
CA LEU A 109 -2.37 5.97 5.65
C LEU A 109 -3.00 4.63 5.26
N THR A 110 -4.05 4.63 4.45
CA THR A 110 -4.67 3.40 3.93
C THR A 110 -3.68 2.60 3.07
N ALA A 111 -2.84 3.28 2.27
CA ALA A 111 -1.82 2.60 1.46
C ALA A 111 -0.75 1.94 2.36
N ILE A 112 -0.34 2.62 3.43
CA ILE A 112 0.60 2.11 4.43
C ILE A 112 0.02 0.93 5.20
N GLY A 113 -1.25 1.01 5.62
CA GLY A 113 -1.94 -0.07 6.31
C GLY A 113 -2.00 -1.34 5.46
N ALA A 114 -2.29 -1.19 4.16
CA ALA A 114 -2.30 -2.30 3.21
C ALA A 114 -0.89 -2.93 3.04
N LEU A 115 0.16 -2.11 2.90
CA LEU A 115 1.55 -2.59 2.83
C LEU A 115 1.95 -3.35 4.09
N ARG A 116 1.68 -2.80 5.27
CA ARG A 116 2.01 -3.43 6.56
C ARG A 116 1.28 -4.76 6.72
N SER A 117 0.01 -4.82 6.33
CA SER A 117 -0.76 -6.06 6.33
C SER A 117 -0.12 -7.11 5.43
N ALA A 118 0.34 -6.74 4.23
CA ALA A 118 1.02 -7.66 3.32
C ALA A 118 2.37 -8.18 3.87
N LEU A 119 3.14 -7.31 4.54
CA LEU A 119 4.39 -7.70 5.20
C LEU A 119 4.16 -8.68 6.36
N ILE A 120 3.12 -8.44 7.18
CA ILE A 120 2.72 -9.35 8.26
C ILE A 120 2.29 -10.69 7.71
N ASP A 121 1.47 -10.71 6.65
CA ASP A 121 1.02 -11.94 5.99
C ASP A 121 2.20 -12.76 5.44
N ALA A 122 3.18 -12.10 4.80
CA ALA A 122 4.41 -12.76 4.36
C ALA A 122 5.21 -13.33 5.53
N HIS A 123 5.32 -12.59 6.63
CA HIS A 123 6.05 -13.07 7.82
C HIS A 123 5.38 -14.30 8.44
N VAL A 124 4.06 -14.27 8.63
CA VAL A 124 3.27 -15.39 9.16
C VAL A 124 3.38 -16.61 8.24
N THR A 125 3.33 -16.40 6.92
CA THR A 125 3.51 -17.47 5.93
C THR A 125 4.88 -18.15 6.07
N ALA A 126 5.96 -17.37 6.19
CA ALA A 126 7.31 -17.92 6.38
C ALA A 126 7.41 -18.76 7.67
N LEU A 127 6.81 -18.29 8.77
CA LEU A 127 6.79 -19.04 10.04
C LEU A 127 6.00 -20.35 9.93
N ALA A 128 4.87 -20.34 9.21
CA ALA A 128 4.05 -21.51 8.99
C ALA A 128 4.82 -22.58 8.18
N GLU A 129 5.47 -22.18 7.09
CA GLU A 129 6.29 -23.06 6.25
C GLU A 129 7.45 -23.69 7.04
N ALA A 130 8.18 -22.87 7.82
CA ALA A 130 9.27 -23.36 8.67
C ALA A 130 8.78 -24.36 9.73
N THR A 131 7.60 -24.11 10.30
CA THR A 131 6.99 -25.00 11.30
C THR A 131 6.61 -26.35 10.69
N VAL A 132 6.05 -26.37 9.48
CA VAL A 132 5.72 -27.60 8.76
C VAL A 132 6.99 -28.39 8.43
N GLU A 133 8.04 -27.74 7.92
CA GLU A 133 9.27 -28.43 7.55
C GLU A 133 9.98 -29.05 8.76
N ARG A 134 10.03 -28.32 9.88
CA ARG A 134 10.54 -28.88 11.14
C ARG A 134 9.78 -30.13 11.57
N LYS A 135 8.44 -30.14 11.46
CA LYS A 135 7.63 -31.32 11.80
C LYS A 135 7.95 -32.53 10.93
N LYS A 136 8.19 -32.34 9.63
CA LYS A 136 8.58 -33.44 8.72
C LYS A 136 9.92 -34.07 9.12
N LEU A 137 10.88 -33.25 9.58
CA LEU A 137 12.18 -33.74 10.03
C LEU A 137 12.09 -34.55 11.33
N THR A 138 11.15 -34.22 12.23
CA THR A 138 10.97 -34.91 13.52
C THR A 138 10.12 -36.19 13.47
N ILE A 139 9.41 -36.44 12.37
CA ILE A 139 8.55 -37.64 12.19
C ILE A 139 9.30 -38.79 11.47
N ARG A 140 10.58 -38.58 11.13
CA ARG A 140 11.47 -39.63 10.62
C ARG A 140 12.18 -40.36 11.75
#